data_AF-A0A9X5XK15-F1
#
_entry.id   AF-A0A9X5XK15-F1
#
_cell.length_a   1.000
_cell.length_b   1.000
_cell.length_c   1.000
_cell.angle_alpha   90.00
_cell.angle_beta   90.00
_cell.angle_gamma   90.00
#
_symmetry.space_group_name_H-M   'P 1'
#
loop_
_entity.id
_entity.type
_entity.pdbx_description
1 polymer ?
#
loop_
_entity_poly.entity_id
_entity_poly.type
_entity_poly.pdbx_seq_one_letter_code
_entity_poly.pdbx_strand_id
1 'polypeptide(L)'
;AEIHAHLGTRKAIWLPRGLTGDYPPYGFGTLGHVDIVAAFARPGVVVAHSQPDPAHPDHEVTKEVIGRLQAATDARGRRLEVVEVQAPTILEADGHWADYSYINHYLCNGGVVLCGFDDPRDELAVGIFRRLFPERTVTLVDARTIFAGGGGIHCITQQQPRI
;
A
#
# COMPACT_ATOMS: atom_id res chain seq x y z
N ALA A 1 -12.41 18.58 9.44
CA ALA A 1 -12.12 19.16 10.76
C ALA A 1 -12.11 18.10 11.85
N GLU A 2 -13.15 17.26 11.93
CA GLU A 2 -13.32 16.23 12.96
C GLU A 2 -12.19 15.17 13.02
N ILE A 3 -11.75 14.65 11.87
CA ILE A 3 -10.65 13.66 11.78
C ILE A 3 -9.34 14.19 12.39
N HIS A 4 -9.03 15.47 12.16
CA HIS A 4 -7.81 16.08 12.66
C HIS A 4 -7.80 16.19 14.19
N ALA A 5 -8.95 16.48 14.80
CA ALA A 5 -9.09 16.59 16.25
C ALA A 5 -8.85 15.23 16.94
N HIS A 6 -9.42 14.15 16.39
CA HIS A 6 -9.29 12.80 16.96
C HIS A 6 -7.92 12.16 16.71
N LEU A 7 -7.30 12.44 15.56
CA LEU A 7 -5.99 11.86 15.20
C LEU A 7 -4.79 12.73 15.59
N GLY A 8 -5.01 13.95 16.11
CA GLY A 8 -3.93 14.90 16.42
C GLY A 8 -3.16 15.40 15.20
N THR A 9 -3.77 15.38 14.02
CA THR A 9 -3.14 15.78 12.75
C THR A 9 -3.57 17.19 12.32
N ARG A 10 -2.88 17.79 11.34
CA ARG A 10 -3.17 19.17 10.85
C ARG A 10 -3.42 19.28 9.35
N LYS A 11 -3.14 18.20 8.61
CA LYS A 11 -3.24 18.17 7.15
C LYS A 11 -3.60 16.77 6.71
N ALA A 12 -4.51 16.67 5.75
CA ALA A 12 -4.82 15.45 5.02
C ALA A 12 -4.32 15.59 3.58
N ILE A 13 -3.80 14.49 3.03
CA ILE A 13 -3.49 14.36 1.60
C ILE A 13 -4.56 13.45 1.02
N TRP A 14 -5.44 14.03 0.22
CA TRP A 14 -6.54 13.30 -0.40
C TRP A 14 -6.09 12.75 -1.76
N LEU A 15 -6.10 11.42 -1.86
CA LEU A 15 -5.93 10.70 -3.12
C LEU A 15 -7.27 10.69 -3.88
N PRO A 16 -7.24 10.72 -5.21
CA PRO A 16 -8.47 10.79 -6.02
C PRO A 16 -9.33 9.52 -5.89
N ARG A 17 -8.71 8.36 -5.70
CA ARG A 17 -9.34 7.03 -5.57
C ARG A 17 -8.32 5.98 -5.10
N GLY A 18 -8.81 4.78 -4.76
CA GLY A 18 -7.99 3.58 -4.56
C GLY A 18 -7.90 2.68 -5.80
N LEU A 19 -7.47 1.43 -5.61
CA LEU A 19 -7.30 0.44 -6.68
C LEU A 19 -8.64 -0.04 -7.24
N THR A 20 -8.68 -0.43 -8.51
CA THR A 20 -9.91 -0.72 -9.24
C THR A 20 -10.63 -1.97 -8.72
N GLY A 21 -9.88 -3.02 -8.35
CA GLY A 21 -10.45 -4.26 -7.79
C GLY A 21 -11.23 -4.05 -6.49
N ASP A 22 -10.93 -2.96 -5.77
CA ASP A 22 -11.52 -2.63 -4.48
C ASP A 22 -12.91 -1.93 -4.58
N TYR A 23 -13.45 -1.79 -5.81
CA TYR A 23 -14.75 -1.19 -6.12
C TYR A 23 -15.69 -2.16 -6.87
N PRO A 24 -17.01 -2.13 -6.60
CA PRO A 24 -17.99 -2.74 -7.49
C PRO A 24 -18.00 -2.09 -8.89
N PRO A 25 -18.29 -2.82 -9.97
CA PRO A 25 -18.58 -4.26 -10.04
C PRO A 25 -17.32 -5.14 -10.16
N TYR A 26 -16.12 -4.55 -10.07
CA TYR A 26 -14.86 -5.23 -10.38
C TYR A 26 -14.41 -6.20 -9.28
N GLY A 27 -14.76 -5.93 -8.03
CA GLY A 27 -14.55 -6.83 -6.91
C GLY A 27 -15.43 -6.50 -5.71
N PHE A 28 -15.19 -7.21 -4.61
CA PHE A 28 -15.81 -6.99 -3.30
C PHE A 28 -14.73 -6.50 -2.34
N GLY A 29 -14.76 -5.20 -2.03
CA GLY A 29 -13.71 -4.56 -1.27
C GLY A 29 -14.21 -3.40 -0.41
N THR A 30 -13.30 -2.51 -0.09
CA THR A 30 -13.43 -1.43 0.88
C THR A 30 -13.75 -0.06 0.26
N LEU A 31 -13.99 -0.01 -1.05
CA LEU A 31 -14.27 1.21 -1.83
C LEU A 31 -13.06 2.17 -1.91
N GLY A 32 -11.86 1.60 -1.99
CA GLY A 32 -10.59 2.30 -2.21
C GLY A 32 -9.85 2.63 -0.94
N HIS A 33 -9.71 1.67 -0.01
CA HIS A 33 -8.94 1.90 1.20
C HIS A 33 -7.46 2.15 0.88
N VAL A 34 -6.87 3.09 1.62
CA VAL A 34 -5.52 3.59 1.33
C VAL A 34 -4.43 2.56 1.61
N ASP A 35 -4.70 1.54 2.42
CA ASP A 35 -3.69 0.61 2.92
C ASP A 35 -3.20 -0.43 1.89
N ILE A 36 -3.84 -0.53 0.73
CA ILE A 36 -3.30 -1.23 -0.44
C ILE A 36 -2.69 -0.26 -1.48
N VAL A 37 -2.86 1.06 -1.29
CA VAL A 37 -2.48 2.12 -2.24
C VAL A 37 -1.19 2.80 -1.83
N ALA A 38 -1.11 3.29 -0.59
CA ALA A 38 0.03 4.04 -0.08
C ALA A 38 0.15 3.96 1.45
N ALA A 39 1.37 3.96 1.96
CA ALA A 39 1.65 4.00 3.40
C ALA A 39 2.86 4.89 3.71
N PHE A 40 2.87 5.54 4.88
CA PHE A 40 4.06 6.28 5.32
C PHE A 40 5.13 5.31 5.80
N ALA A 41 6.33 5.40 5.22
CA ALA A 41 7.51 4.69 5.74
C ALA A 41 8.19 5.47 6.88
N ARG A 42 8.21 6.80 6.76
CA ARG A 42 8.72 7.75 7.76
C ARG A 42 8.19 9.15 7.43
N PRO A 43 8.30 10.15 8.33
CA PRO A 43 7.78 11.49 8.05
C PRO A 43 8.40 12.10 6.76
N GLY A 44 7.57 12.36 5.76
CA GLY A 44 7.97 12.88 4.46
C GLY A 44 8.29 11.82 3.40
N VAL A 45 8.21 10.52 3.73
CA VAL A 45 8.45 9.42 2.79
C VAL A 45 7.28 8.45 2.78
N VAL A 46 6.73 8.22 1.59
CA VAL A 46 5.58 7.36 1.34
C VAL A 46 5.99 6.23 0.41
N VAL A 47 5.59 5.01 0.73
CA VAL A 47 5.58 3.90 -0.23
C VAL A 47 4.25 3.87 -0.96
N ALA A 48 4.26 3.66 -2.27
CA ALA A 48 3.06 3.67 -3.10
C ALA A 48 3.03 2.48 -4.06
N HIS A 49 1.86 1.88 -4.21
CA HIS A 49 1.60 0.81 -5.18
C HIS A 49 1.69 1.37 -6.61
N SER A 50 2.47 0.70 -7.45
CA SER A 50 2.68 1.06 -8.86
C SER A 50 2.36 -0.15 -9.74
N GLN A 51 1.43 0.01 -10.68
CA GLN A 51 1.05 -1.06 -11.61
C GLN A 51 1.70 -0.80 -12.97
N PRO A 52 2.81 -1.47 -13.31
CA PRO A 52 3.55 -1.18 -14.53
C PRO A 52 2.90 -1.72 -15.81
N ASP A 53 1.97 -2.68 -15.72
CA ASP A 53 1.40 -3.34 -16.89
C ASP A 53 0.26 -2.50 -17.53
N PRO A 54 0.38 -2.05 -18.79
CA PRO A 54 -0.64 -1.24 -19.45
C PRO A 54 -1.97 -1.96 -19.70
N ALA A 55 -2.01 -3.29 -19.63
CA ALA A 55 -3.25 -4.06 -19.75
C ALA A 55 -4.08 -4.02 -18.46
N HIS A 56 -3.46 -3.73 -17.31
CA HIS A 56 -4.16 -3.67 -16.03
C HIS A 56 -4.89 -2.32 -15.87
N PRO A 57 -6.14 -2.29 -15.39
CA PRO A 57 -6.91 -1.05 -15.24
C PRO A 57 -6.23 -0.03 -14.31
N ASP A 58 -5.48 -0.51 -13.32
CA ASP A 58 -4.75 0.35 -12.38
C ASP A 58 -3.45 0.96 -12.93
N HIS A 59 -3.07 0.69 -14.18
CA HIS A 59 -1.88 1.31 -14.78
C HIS A 59 -1.96 2.84 -14.78
N GLU A 60 -3.07 3.39 -15.27
CA GLU A 60 -3.27 4.84 -15.29
C GLU A 60 -3.68 5.39 -13.92
N VAL A 61 -4.44 4.60 -13.15
CA VAL A 61 -4.85 4.97 -11.77
C VAL A 61 -3.63 5.20 -10.88
N THR A 62 -2.66 4.29 -10.93
CA THR A 62 -1.46 4.38 -10.09
C THR A 62 -0.58 5.55 -10.49
N LYS A 63 -0.46 5.87 -11.79
CA LYS A 63 0.23 7.09 -12.25
C LYS A 63 -0.41 8.37 -11.70
N GLU A 64 -1.74 8.47 -11.73
CA GLU A 64 -2.47 9.62 -11.20
C GLU A 64 -2.24 9.77 -9.68
N VAL A 65 -2.40 8.67 -8.94
CA VAL A 65 -2.21 8.63 -7.49
C VAL A 65 -0.77 8.99 -7.11
N ILE A 66 0.22 8.40 -7.78
CA ILE A 66 1.65 8.68 -7.54
C ILE A 66 1.95 10.15 -7.86
N GLY A 67 1.45 10.66 -8.99
CA GLY A 67 1.60 12.08 -9.34
C GLY A 67 1.01 13.01 -8.28
N ARG A 68 -0.15 12.67 -7.71
CA ARG A 68 -0.76 13.42 -6.61
C ARG A 68 0.12 13.42 -5.35
N LEU A 69 0.70 12.28 -4.99
CA LEU A 69 1.62 12.16 -3.86
C LEU A 69 2.91 12.98 -4.08
N GLN A 70 3.51 12.90 -5.27
CA GLN A 70 4.73 13.62 -5.62
C GLN A 70 4.54 15.15 -5.67
N ALA A 71 3.32 15.62 -5.95
CA ALA A 71 2.96 17.03 -5.91
C ALA A 71 2.61 17.52 -4.48
N ALA A 72 2.42 16.60 -3.53
CA ALA A 72 1.99 16.94 -2.18
C ALA A 72 3.16 17.34 -1.26
N THR A 73 2.80 18.06 -0.20
CA THR A 73 3.66 18.30 0.96
C THR A 73 2.98 17.79 2.22
N ASP A 74 3.74 17.42 3.23
CA ASP A 74 3.19 17.06 4.53
C ASP A 74 2.76 18.28 5.37
N ALA A 75 2.32 18.05 6.61
CA ALA A 75 1.88 19.11 7.52
C ALA A 75 2.99 20.08 7.95
N ARG A 76 4.26 19.76 7.69
CA ARG A 76 5.43 20.61 7.96
C ARG A 76 6.00 21.23 6.68
N GLY A 77 5.28 21.14 5.56
CA GLY A 77 5.70 21.72 4.29
C GLY A 77 6.80 20.95 3.57
N ARG A 78 7.18 19.74 4.03
CA ARG A 78 8.17 18.91 3.33
C ARG A 78 7.51 18.28 2.12
N ARG A 79 8.18 18.33 0.96
CA ARG A 79 7.76 17.57 -0.21
C ARG A 79 7.88 16.07 0.07
N LEU A 80 6.92 15.29 -0.40
CA LEU A 80 6.97 13.85 -0.21
C LEU A 80 8.00 13.20 -1.15
N GLU A 81 8.87 12.38 -0.58
CA GLU A 81 9.60 11.34 -1.31
C GLU A 81 8.63 10.16 -1.52
N VAL A 82 8.39 9.78 -2.77
CA VAL A 82 7.51 8.67 -3.11
C VAL A 82 8.36 7.50 -3.61
N VAL A 83 8.32 6.41 -2.86
CA VAL A 83 9.01 5.15 -3.20
C VAL A 83 7.98 4.20 -3.78
N GLU A 84 8.06 4.01 -5.09
CA GLU A 84 7.16 3.10 -5.80
C GLU A 84 7.50 1.65 -5.52
N VAL A 85 6.48 0.84 -5.23
CA VAL A 85 6.57 -0.61 -5.09
C VAL A 85 5.71 -1.21 -6.18
N GLN A 86 6.36 -1.93 -7.10
CA GLN A 86 5.65 -2.55 -8.22
C GLN A 86 4.71 -3.65 -7.71
N ALA A 87 3.48 -3.65 -8.21
CA ALA A 87 2.52 -4.74 -8.04
C ALA A 87 3.13 -6.08 -8.51
N PRO A 88 2.64 -7.24 -8.06
CA PRO A 88 2.96 -8.53 -8.67
C PRO A 88 2.76 -8.55 -10.20
N THR A 89 3.39 -9.49 -10.89
CA THR A 89 3.23 -9.69 -12.34
C THR A 89 1.88 -10.31 -12.71
N ILE A 90 1.23 -10.97 -11.76
CA ILE A 90 -0.12 -11.50 -11.90
C ILE A 90 -1.11 -10.35 -12.12
N LEU A 91 -1.86 -10.41 -13.22
CA LEU A 91 -2.85 -9.39 -13.58
C LEU A 91 -4.26 -9.75 -13.14
N GLU A 92 -4.57 -11.04 -13.07
CA GLU A 92 -5.89 -11.55 -12.68
C GLU A 92 -5.73 -12.66 -11.63
N ALA A 93 -6.63 -12.66 -10.66
CA ALA A 93 -6.74 -13.68 -9.63
C ALA A 93 -8.23 -14.00 -9.40
N ASP A 94 -8.55 -15.27 -9.25
CA ASP A 94 -9.92 -15.75 -8.96
C ASP A 94 -11.01 -15.25 -9.94
N GLY A 95 -10.64 -14.94 -11.19
CA GLY A 95 -11.56 -14.43 -12.23
C GLY A 95 -11.79 -12.92 -12.20
N HIS A 96 -11.02 -12.18 -11.40
CA HIS A 96 -11.06 -10.72 -11.27
C HIS A 96 -9.68 -10.11 -11.51
N TRP A 97 -9.62 -8.80 -11.75
CA TRP A 97 -8.35 -8.07 -11.73
C TRP A 97 -7.67 -8.19 -10.36
N ALA A 98 -6.39 -8.52 -10.34
CA ALA A 98 -5.64 -8.69 -9.10
C ALA A 98 -5.32 -7.33 -8.47
N ASP A 99 -5.74 -7.13 -7.23
CA ASP A 99 -5.41 -5.97 -6.39
C ASP A 99 -4.29 -6.26 -5.38
N TYR A 100 -3.52 -7.33 -5.64
CA TYR A 100 -2.42 -7.77 -4.82
C TYR A 100 -1.42 -6.63 -4.59
N SER A 101 -1.19 -6.28 -3.33
CA SER A 101 -0.36 -5.14 -2.97
C SER A 101 0.57 -5.43 -1.80
N TYR A 102 1.87 -5.27 -2.06
CA TYR A 102 2.93 -5.24 -1.05
C TYR A 102 2.78 -4.08 -0.06
N ILE A 103 1.97 -3.06 -0.38
CA ILE A 103 1.70 -1.94 0.52
C ILE A 103 0.90 -2.39 1.74
N ASN A 104 0.13 -3.49 1.65
CA ASN A 104 -0.68 -4.02 2.75
C ASN A 104 0.14 -4.80 3.79
N HIS A 105 1.30 -4.25 4.15
CA HIS A 105 2.25 -4.80 5.11
C HIS A 105 1.92 -4.35 6.54
N TYR A 106 2.42 -5.10 7.53
CA TYR A 106 2.32 -4.72 8.93
C TYR A 106 3.70 -4.44 9.53
N LEU A 107 3.84 -3.30 10.21
CA LEU A 107 5.03 -2.93 10.98
C LEU A 107 4.85 -3.33 12.44
N CYS A 108 5.62 -4.32 12.89
CA CYS A 108 5.68 -4.71 14.29
C CYS A 108 6.99 -4.23 14.94
N ASN A 109 7.13 -4.46 16.25
CA ASN A 109 8.38 -4.18 16.95
C ASN A 109 9.51 -5.04 16.38
N GLY A 110 10.51 -4.41 15.77
CA GLY A 110 11.66 -5.09 15.19
C GLY A 110 11.39 -5.82 13.86
N GLY A 111 10.20 -5.73 13.27
CA GLY A 111 9.86 -6.50 12.08
C GLY A 111 8.91 -5.83 11.10
N VAL A 112 8.92 -6.34 9.87
CA VAL A 112 7.96 -6.03 8.80
C VAL A 112 7.38 -7.36 8.34
N VAL A 113 6.06 -7.52 8.46
CA VAL A 113 5.34 -8.65 7.85
C VAL A 113 4.85 -8.19 6.49
N LEU A 114 5.51 -8.65 5.43
CA LEU A 114 5.25 -8.27 4.04
C LEU A 114 4.42 -9.35 3.35
N CYS A 115 3.44 -8.93 2.55
CA CYS A 115 2.67 -9.84 1.71
C CYS A 115 3.57 -10.45 0.63
N GLY A 116 3.51 -11.78 0.46
CA GLY A 116 4.11 -12.51 -0.65
C GLY A 116 3.03 -13.14 -1.53
N PHE A 117 3.33 -13.24 -2.82
CA PHE A 117 2.37 -13.67 -3.83
C PHE A 117 2.88 -14.81 -4.71
N ASP A 118 4.05 -15.41 -4.38
CA ASP A 118 4.72 -16.41 -5.22
C ASP A 118 5.05 -15.82 -6.59
N ASP A 119 5.55 -14.58 -6.55
CA ASP A 119 5.78 -13.73 -7.71
C ASP A 119 7.24 -13.30 -7.78
N PRO A 120 7.86 -13.19 -8.98
CA PRO A 120 9.24 -12.74 -9.11
C PRO A 120 9.50 -11.34 -8.50
N ARG A 121 8.48 -10.51 -8.31
CA ARG A 121 8.61 -9.18 -7.68
C ARG A 121 8.58 -9.22 -6.15
N ASP A 122 8.31 -10.38 -5.52
CA ASP A 122 8.35 -10.54 -4.07
C ASP A 122 9.72 -10.11 -3.51
N GLU A 123 10.81 -10.59 -4.13
CA GLU A 123 12.19 -10.25 -3.72
C GLU A 123 12.54 -8.77 -3.96
N LEU A 124 11.97 -8.16 -5.00
CA LEU A 124 12.15 -6.73 -5.26
C LEU A 124 11.48 -5.90 -4.16
N ALA A 125 10.25 -6.25 -3.78
CA ALA A 125 9.54 -5.63 -2.68
C ALA A 125 10.32 -5.81 -1.36
N VAL A 126 10.77 -7.03 -1.05
CA VAL A 126 11.60 -7.31 0.13
C VAL A 126 12.84 -6.41 0.16
N GLY A 127 13.54 -6.26 -0.98
CA GLY A 127 14.69 -5.37 -1.11
C GLY A 127 14.37 -3.90 -0.82
N ILE A 128 13.23 -3.40 -1.29
CA ILE A 128 12.77 -2.03 -0.99
C ILE A 128 12.50 -1.87 0.51
N PHE A 129 11.72 -2.78 1.11
CA PHE A 129 11.35 -2.72 2.52
C PHE A 129 12.56 -2.85 3.46
N ARG A 130 13.55 -3.68 3.11
CA ARG A 130 14.82 -3.78 3.86
C ARG A 130 15.58 -2.45 3.88
N ARG A 131 15.61 -1.72 2.76
CA ARG A 131 16.26 -0.40 2.69
C ARG A 131 15.49 0.67 3.46
N LEU A 132 14.16 0.61 3.44
CA LEU A 132 13.31 1.56 4.16
C LEU A 132 13.33 1.35 5.67
N PHE A 133 13.50 0.10 6.11
CA PHE A 133 13.45 -0.30 7.51
C PHE A 133 14.69 -1.13 7.89
N PRO A 134 15.90 -0.54 7.86
CA PRO A 134 17.16 -1.29 8.03
C PRO A 134 17.32 -1.93 9.41
N GLU A 135 16.60 -1.43 10.42
CA GLU A 135 16.60 -1.97 11.78
C GLU A 135 15.53 -3.06 12.01
N ARG A 136 14.76 -3.42 10.98
CA ARG A 136 13.67 -4.40 11.07
C ARG A 136 13.93 -5.62 10.21
N THR A 137 13.56 -6.79 10.73
CA THR A 137 13.54 -8.03 9.94
C THR A 137 12.31 -8.05 9.03
N VAL A 138 12.54 -8.09 7.72
CA VAL A 138 11.47 -8.24 6.72
C VAL A 138 11.18 -9.73 6.53
N THR A 139 9.95 -10.14 6.84
CA THR A 139 9.44 -11.50 6.68
C THR A 139 8.32 -11.51 5.65
N LEU A 140 8.50 -12.29 4.59
CA LEU A 140 7.49 -12.50 3.57
C LEU A 140 6.52 -13.59 4.02
N VAL A 141 5.22 -13.36 3.86
CA VAL A 141 4.15 -14.30 4.22
C VAL A 141 3.18 -14.42 3.05
N ASP A 142 2.87 -15.65 2.64
CA ASP A 142 1.88 -15.89 1.58
C ASP A 142 0.53 -15.26 1.95
N ALA A 143 0.14 -14.24 1.18
CA ALA A 143 -1.04 -13.44 1.42
C ALA A 143 -2.17 -13.75 0.44
N ARG A 144 -1.97 -14.65 -0.54
CA ARG A 144 -2.95 -14.91 -1.62
C ARG A 144 -4.33 -15.31 -1.08
N THR A 145 -4.36 -16.17 -0.06
CA THR A 145 -5.62 -16.60 0.59
C THR A 145 -6.32 -15.46 1.33
N ILE A 146 -5.56 -14.53 1.90
CA ILE A 146 -6.14 -13.36 2.58
C ILE A 146 -6.73 -12.40 1.53
N PHE A 147 -6.01 -12.17 0.43
CA PHE A 147 -6.47 -11.31 -0.67
C PHE A 147 -7.70 -11.89 -1.38
N ALA A 148 -7.79 -13.21 -1.54
CA ALA A 148 -9.02 -13.86 -2.00
C ALA A 148 -10.22 -13.60 -1.07
N GLY A 149 -9.96 -13.25 0.20
CA GLY A 149 -10.96 -12.81 1.18
C GLY A 149 -11.23 -11.30 1.19
N GLY A 150 -10.61 -10.51 0.30
CA GLY A 150 -10.83 -9.06 0.16
C GLY A 150 -9.90 -8.15 0.97
N GLY A 151 -8.73 -8.62 1.40
CA GLY A 151 -7.73 -7.79 2.08
C GLY A 151 -6.36 -8.43 2.22
N GLY A 152 -5.39 -7.75 2.82
CA GLY A 152 -4.07 -8.33 3.08
C GLY A 152 -3.73 -8.42 4.57
N ILE A 153 -2.43 -8.57 4.85
CA ILE A 153 -1.92 -8.74 6.22
C ILE A 153 -2.25 -7.52 7.10
N HIS A 154 -2.12 -6.31 6.57
CA HIS A 154 -2.46 -5.10 7.31
C HIS A 154 -3.94 -5.09 7.74
N CYS A 155 -4.86 -5.50 6.87
CA CYS A 155 -6.30 -5.47 7.12
C CYS A 155 -6.74 -6.35 8.30
N ILE A 156 -5.97 -7.39 8.65
CA ILE A 156 -6.27 -8.31 9.74
C ILE A 156 -5.49 -8.01 11.03
N THR A 157 -4.82 -6.85 11.10
CA THR A 157 -3.98 -6.44 12.23
C THR A 157 -4.41 -5.08 12.79
N GLN A 158 -4.17 -4.87 14.09
CA GLN A 158 -4.32 -3.58 14.75
C GLN A 158 -3.30 -3.45 15.88
N GLN A 159 -2.39 -2.49 15.77
CA GLN A 159 -1.35 -2.27 16.78
C GLN A 159 -1.91 -1.57 18.02
N GLN A 160 -1.40 -1.97 19.19
CA GLN A 160 -1.60 -1.24 20.45
C GLN A 160 -0.28 -0.58 20.85
N PRO A 161 -0.16 0.76 20.78
CA PRO A 161 1.04 1.46 21.22
C PRO A 161 1.35 1.22 22.70
N ARG A 162 2.64 1.05 23.02
CA ARG A 162 3.09 1.03 24.42
C ARG A 162 2.99 2.44 25.01
N ILE A 163 2.43 2.53 26.21
CA ILE A 163 2.34 3.75 27.02
C ILE A 163 3.57 3.88 27.92
#